data_AF-A0AAC8XKE7-F1
#
_entry.id   AF-A0AAC8XKE7-F1
#
_cell.length_a   1.000
_cell.length_b   1.000
_cell.length_c   1.000
_cell.angle_alpha   90.00
_cell.angle_beta   90.00
_cell.angle_gamma   90.00
#
_symmetry.space_group_name_H-M   'P 1'
#
loop_
_entity.id
_entity.type
_entity.pdbx_description
1 polymer ?
#
loop_
_entity_poly.entity_id
_entity_poly.type
_entity_poly.pdbx_seq_one_letter_code
_entity_poly.pdbx_strand_id
1 'polypeptide(L)'
;MIDESNPAGRLHKILKKAKSLPDNEKVKSAWAKALSIEGDEVDITKAVIELYSLSQEIQSLIKMNDSLNHDLYLSSFNQIERAFFPLNLANPWQNSKRQLTDEALTRLQFCAQELSRFYKEESLSKEELDDIIARTDELFEALYSSALPDALRLSLLEEIQRIRNAIAQYKIRGAKGLKEALQGTIGAVYANQVELAKASDTEKDVIERLGKLIDKIDSFTAKALKIHKIIRHPIKFILEQLDDDSVGEDET
;
A
#
# COMPACT_ATOMS: atom_id res chain seq x y z
N MET A 1 -24.80 5.94 1.08
CA MET A 1 -23.84 5.02 0.43
C MET A 1 -22.59 5.00 1.31
N ILE A 2 -21.96 3.84 1.55
CA ILE A 2 -20.75 3.76 2.38
C ILE A 2 -19.60 4.36 1.58
N ASP A 3 -18.83 5.25 2.17
CA ASP A 3 -17.57 5.71 1.58
C ASP A 3 -16.56 4.57 1.65
N GLU A 4 -16.13 4.07 0.49
CA GLU A 4 -15.19 2.96 0.35
C GLU A 4 -13.74 3.44 0.21
N SER A 5 -13.47 4.75 0.25
CA SER A 5 -12.11 5.28 0.13
C SER A 5 -11.35 5.31 1.45
N ASN A 6 -12.05 5.28 2.59
CA ASN A 6 -11.43 5.19 3.92
C ASN A 6 -11.21 3.73 4.38
N PRO A 7 -10.31 3.50 5.36
CA PRO A 7 -9.98 2.16 5.87
C PRO A 7 -11.18 1.29 6.27
N ALA A 8 -12.15 1.84 7.01
CA ALA A 8 -13.31 1.08 7.46
C ALA A 8 -14.27 0.74 6.31
N GLY A 9 -14.42 1.66 5.36
CA GLY A 9 -15.15 1.42 4.11
C GLY A 9 -14.58 0.27 3.30
N ARG A 10 -13.26 0.28 3.09
CA ARG A 10 -12.54 -0.82 2.41
C ARG A 10 -12.75 -2.16 3.13
N LEU A 11 -12.54 -2.20 4.44
CA LEU A 11 -12.73 -3.43 5.22
C LEU A 11 -14.18 -3.91 5.14
N HIS A 12 -15.16 -3.01 5.26
CA HIS A 12 -16.58 -3.35 5.17
C HIS A 12 -16.92 -3.97 3.80
N LYS A 13 -16.44 -3.37 2.70
CA LYS A 13 -16.64 -3.89 1.34
C LYS A 13 -16.11 -5.31 1.21
N ILE A 14 -14.88 -5.55 1.68
CA ILE A 14 -14.22 -6.86 1.63
C ILE A 14 -14.99 -7.89 2.47
N LEU A 15 -15.35 -7.55 3.70
CA LEU A 15 -16.08 -8.44 4.61
C LEU A 15 -17.49 -8.77 4.12
N LYS A 16 -18.19 -7.80 3.54
CA LYS A 16 -19.51 -8.02 2.94
C LYS A 16 -19.45 -8.98 1.77
N LYS A 17 -18.41 -8.87 0.92
CA LYS A 17 -18.14 -9.83 -0.16
C LYS A 17 -17.75 -11.21 0.37
N ALA A 18 -16.94 -11.29 1.43
CA ALA A 18 -16.58 -12.57 2.05
C ALA A 18 -17.81 -13.27 2.67
N LYS A 19 -18.69 -12.51 3.33
CA LYS A 19 -19.92 -13.01 3.94
C LYS A 19 -20.89 -13.63 2.92
N SER A 20 -20.92 -13.14 1.68
CA SER A 20 -21.82 -13.70 0.65
C SER A 20 -21.35 -15.05 0.09
N LEU A 21 -20.14 -15.51 0.43
CA LEU A 21 -19.59 -16.77 -0.08
C LEU A 21 -20.23 -17.99 0.60
N PRO A 22 -20.32 -19.15 -0.10
CA PRO A 22 -20.92 -20.37 0.43
C PRO A 22 -20.21 -20.91 1.69
N ASP A 23 -20.97 -21.50 2.61
CA ASP A 23 -20.48 -22.03 3.89
C ASP A 23 -19.44 -23.16 3.72
N ASN A 24 -19.57 -23.95 2.65
CA ASN A 24 -18.75 -25.12 2.35
C ASN A 24 -17.46 -24.81 1.59
N GLU A 25 -17.24 -23.55 1.19
CA GLU A 25 -15.95 -23.12 0.63
C GLU A 25 -14.84 -23.31 1.65
N LYS A 26 -13.62 -23.58 1.18
CA LYS A 26 -12.45 -23.51 2.07
C LYS A 26 -12.15 -22.05 2.39
N VAL A 27 -11.66 -21.77 3.61
CA VAL A 27 -11.25 -20.41 4.02
C VAL A 27 -10.30 -19.78 3.00
N LYS A 28 -9.34 -20.54 2.45
CA LYS A 28 -8.46 -20.05 1.39
C LYS A 28 -9.20 -19.57 0.14
N SER A 29 -10.17 -20.35 -0.33
CA SER A 29 -10.97 -20.02 -1.52
C SER A 29 -11.85 -18.81 -1.25
N ALA A 30 -12.40 -18.72 -0.03
CA ALA A 30 -13.22 -17.60 0.38
C ALA A 30 -12.42 -16.28 0.36
N TRP A 31 -11.23 -16.27 0.98
CA TRP A 31 -10.38 -15.08 0.99
C TRP A 31 -9.82 -14.72 -0.39
N ALA A 32 -9.36 -15.70 -1.18
CA ALA A 32 -8.93 -15.46 -2.55
C ALA A 32 -10.02 -14.78 -3.38
N LYS A 33 -11.27 -15.27 -3.29
CA LYS A 33 -12.42 -14.68 -3.98
C LYS A 33 -12.77 -13.30 -3.45
N ALA A 34 -12.82 -13.11 -2.13
CA ALA A 34 -13.15 -11.82 -1.51
C ALA A 34 -12.16 -10.73 -1.93
N LEU A 35 -10.87 -11.05 -1.87
CA LEU A 35 -9.77 -10.12 -2.16
C LEU A 35 -9.44 -10.01 -3.66
N SER A 36 -9.93 -10.95 -4.48
CA SER A 36 -9.61 -11.06 -5.91
C SER A 36 -8.11 -11.31 -6.12
N ILE A 37 -7.58 -12.29 -5.40
CA ILE A 37 -6.17 -12.72 -5.46
C ILE A 37 -6.10 -13.98 -6.31
N GLU A 38 -5.29 -13.91 -7.37
CA GLU A 38 -4.90 -15.04 -8.22
C GLU A 38 -3.48 -15.43 -7.81
N GLY A 39 -3.36 -16.12 -6.68
CA GLY A 39 -2.07 -16.41 -6.05
C GLY A 39 -2.14 -17.68 -5.20
N ASP A 40 -1.01 -18.04 -4.60
CA ASP A 40 -0.90 -19.24 -3.79
C ASP A 40 -1.39 -19.00 -2.34
N GLU A 41 -1.25 -20.03 -1.48
CA GLU A 41 -1.66 -19.92 -0.07
C GLU A 41 -0.85 -18.89 0.72
N VAL A 42 0.39 -18.60 0.32
CA VAL A 42 1.25 -17.58 0.95
C VAL A 42 0.72 -16.19 0.61
N ASP A 43 0.35 -15.93 -0.64
CA ASP A 43 -0.22 -14.65 -1.07
C ASP A 43 -1.54 -14.36 -0.35
N ILE A 44 -2.41 -15.38 -0.26
CA ILE A 44 -3.67 -15.29 0.50
C ILE A 44 -3.39 -15.00 1.97
N THR A 45 -2.42 -15.69 2.58
CA THR A 45 -2.06 -15.50 3.99
C THR A 45 -1.57 -14.08 4.26
N LYS A 46 -0.64 -13.57 3.43
CA LYS A 46 -0.15 -12.19 3.52
C LYS A 46 -1.30 -11.19 3.45
N ALA A 47 -2.22 -11.37 2.51
CA ALA A 47 -3.35 -10.45 2.37
C ALA A 47 -4.34 -10.52 3.54
N VAL A 48 -4.55 -11.69 4.16
CA VAL A 48 -5.36 -11.80 5.39
C VAL A 48 -4.67 -11.12 6.57
N ILE A 49 -3.33 -11.18 6.67
CA ILE A 49 -2.57 -10.41 7.66
C ILE A 49 -2.79 -8.90 7.46
N GLU A 50 -2.80 -8.42 6.20
CA GLU A 50 -3.10 -7.01 5.93
C GLU A 50 -4.54 -6.61 6.32
N LEU A 51 -5.52 -7.52 6.26
CA LEU A 51 -6.87 -7.25 6.79
C LEU A 51 -6.87 -7.05 8.31
N TYR A 52 -6.05 -7.83 9.02
CA TYR A 52 -5.86 -7.64 10.45
C TYR A 52 -5.18 -6.29 10.75
N SER A 53 -4.12 -5.95 10.01
CA SER A 53 -3.48 -4.63 10.11
C SER A 53 -4.46 -3.48 9.83
N LEU A 54 -5.33 -3.63 8.82
CA LEU A 54 -6.37 -2.66 8.50
C LEU A 54 -7.39 -2.52 9.65
N SER A 55 -7.76 -3.63 10.30
CA SER A 55 -8.60 -3.64 11.51
C SER A 55 -7.96 -2.83 12.65
N GLN A 56 -6.66 -3.01 12.88
CA GLN A 56 -5.92 -2.25 13.90
C GLN A 56 -5.84 -0.76 13.54
N GLU A 57 -5.60 -0.43 12.27
CA GLU A 57 -5.57 0.96 11.81
C GLU A 57 -6.91 1.67 12.05
N ILE A 58 -8.03 1.02 11.75
CA ILE A 58 -9.36 1.60 11.99
C ILE A 58 -9.56 1.88 13.48
N GLN A 59 -9.19 0.94 14.36
CA GLN A 59 -9.29 1.13 15.80
C GLN A 59 -8.45 2.32 16.28
N SER A 60 -7.21 2.45 15.80
CA SER A 60 -6.37 3.60 16.12
C SER A 60 -6.98 4.92 15.64
N LEU A 61 -7.47 4.98 14.39
CA LEU A 61 -8.07 6.19 13.83
C LEU A 61 -9.33 6.64 14.60
N ILE A 62 -10.17 5.69 15.03
CA ILE A 62 -11.34 5.99 15.86
C ILE A 62 -10.92 6.49 17.24
N LYS A 63 -9.90 5.87 17.85
CA LYS A 63 -9.37 6.28 19.17
C LYS A 63 -8.73 7.66 19.15
N MET A 64 -8.19 8.10 18.01
CA MET A 64 -7.64 9.46 17.87
C MET A 64 -8.69 10.57 17.96
N ASN A 65 -9.97 10.24 17.87
CA ASN A 65 -11.05 11.20 18.06
C ASN A 65 -11.68 11.04 19.45
N ASP A 66 -11.23 11.85 20.40
CA ASP A 66 -11.68 11.83 21.80
C ASP A 66 -13.17 12.18 21.99
N SER A 67 -13.82 12.76 20.98
CA SER A 67 -15.26 13.09 21.04
C SER A 67 -16.18 11.89 20.81
N LEU A 68 -15.64 10.75 20.36
CA LEU A 68 -16.41 9.54 20.07
C LEU A 68 -16.57 8.65 21.31
N ASN A 69 -17.71 7.99 21.43
CA ASN A 69 -17.87 6.88 22.38
C ASN A 69 -17.15 5.64 21.85
N HIS A 70 -15.90 5.43 22.24
CA HIS A 70 -15.07 4.34 21.70
C HIS A 70 -15.66 2.95 21.95
N ASP A 71 -16.29 2.70 23.09
CA ASP A 71 -16.92 1.40 23.38
C ASP A 71 -18.03 1.08 22.38
N LEU A 72 -18.82 2.08 22.00
CA LEU A 72 -19.90 1.92 21.03
C LEU A 72 -19.34 1.53 19.64
N TYR A 73 -18.27 2.18 19.20
CA TYR A 73 -17.70 1.94 17.87
C TYR A 73 -16.84 0.67 17.81
N LEU A 74 -16.09 0.37 18.87
CA LEU A 74 -15.04 -0.65 18.84
C LEU A 74 -15.46 -2.02 19.40
N SER A 75 -16.62 -2.12 20.04
CA SER A 75 -17.11 -3.35 20.68
C SER A 75 -17.18 -4.60 19.78
N SER A 76 -17.38 -4.43 18.46
CA SER A 76 -17.41 -5.56 17.51
C SER A 76 -16.05 -5.95 16.93
N PHE A 77 -14.96 -5.20 17.18
CA PHE A 77 -13.67 -5.48 16.52
C PHE A 77 -13.07 -6.82 16.92
N ASN A 78 -13.17 -7.19 18.20
CA ASN A 78 -12.75 -8.53 18.65
C ASN A 78 -13.48 -9.66 17.91
N GLN A 79 -14.76 -9.44 17.54
CA GLN A 79 -15.53 -10.41 16.76
C GLN A 79 -15.11 -10.39 15.29
N ILE A 80 -14.97 -9.21 14.69
CA ILE A 80 -14.52 -9.05 13.30
C ILE A 80 -13.14 -9.73 13.11
N GLU A 81 -12.23 -9.54 14.06
CA GLU A 81 -10.89 -10.12 14.01
C GLU A 81 -10.88 -11.65 14.07
N ARG A 82 -11.86 -12.25 14.76
CA ARG A 82 -12.06 -13.71 14.76
C ARG A 82 -12.48 -14.27 13.40
N ALA A 83 -12.93 -13.43 12.47
CA ALA A 83 -13.14 -13.86 11.08
C ALA A 83 -11.82 -14.08 10.34
N PHE A 84 -10.76 -13.36 10.73
CA PHE A 84 -9.41 -13.44 10.13
C PHE A 84 -8.52 -14.45 10.86
N PHE A 85 -8.55 -14.45 12.20
CA PHE A 85 -7.61 -15.20 13.04
C PHE A 85 -8.31 -16.03 14.14
N PRO A 86 -7.86 -17.27 14.40
CA PRO A 86 -6.73 -17.97 13.77
C PRO A 86 -7.00 -18.39 12.33
N LEU A 87 -6.02 -18.17 11.44
CA LEU A 87 -6.15 -18.46 10.01
C LEU A 87 -6.00 -19.96 9.75
N ASN A 88 -7.12 -20.61 9.44
CA ASN A 88 -7.19 -22.05 9.14
C ASN A 88 -7.62 -22.27 7.68
N LEU A 89 -6.68 -22.13 6.74
CA LEU A 89 -6.94 -22.10 5.30
C LEU A 89 -7.73 -23.30 4.75
N ALA A 90 -7.53 -24.48 5.34
CA ALA A 90 -8.15 -25.73 4.90
C ALA A 90 -9.58 -25.94 5.45
N ASN A 91 -9.97 -25.22 6.50
CA ASN A 91 -11.26 -25.41 7.16
C ASN A 91 -12.43 -24.86 6.30
N PRO A 92 -13.66 -25.33 6.55
CA PRO A 92 -14.86 -24.71 5.99
C PRO A 92 -15.01 -23.24 6.41
N TRP A 93 -15.42 -22.39 5.46
CA TRP A 93 -15.61 -20.95 5.62
C TRP A 93 -16.67 -20.62 6.68
N GLN A 94 -17.63 -21.52 6.90
CA GLN A 94 -18.74 -21.35 7.84
C GLN A 94 -18.33 -20.77 9.20
N ASN A 95 -17.23 -21.24 9.80
CA ASN A 95 -16.81 -20.78 11.13
C ASN A 95 -16.36 -19.31 11.14
N SER A 96 -15.58 -18.90 10.15
CA SER A 96 -15.17 -17.50 9.96
C SER A 96 -16.37 -16.62 9.57
N LYS A 97 -17.23 -17.11 8.67
CA LYS A 97 -18.44 -16.39 8.22
C LYS A 97 -19.41 -16.07 9.36
N ARG A 98 -19.57 -16.98 10.33
CA ARG A 98 -20.42 -16.76 11.52
C ARG A 98 -19.98 -15.57 12.38
N GLN A 99 -18.71 -15.16 12.30
CA GLN A 99 -18.22 -13.96 12.98
C GLN A 99 -18.64 -12.66 12.29
N LEU A 100 -19.01 -12.72 11.00
CA LEU A 100 -19.44 -11.57 10.20
C LEU A 100 -20.94 -11.30 10.37
N THR A 101 -21.39 -11.00 11.59
CA THR A 101 -22.80 -10.71 11.87
C THR A 101 -23.23 -9.38 11.22
N ASP A 102 -24.54 -9.18 11.04
CA ASP A 102 -25.04 -7.91 10.52
C ASP A 102 -24.75 -6.75 11.49
N GLU A 103 -24.77 -7.02 12.79
CA GLU A 103 -24.36 -6.06 13.81
C GLU A 103 -22.89 -5.64 13.63
N ALA A 104 -21.97 -6.59 13.50
CA ALA A 104 -20.55 -6.30 13.32
C ALA A 104 -20.29 -5.48 12.05
N LEU A 105 -20.93 -5.84 10.93
CA LEU A 105 -20.84 -5.08 9.69
C LEU A 105 -21.46 -3.68 9.81
N THR A 106 -22.58 -3.54 10.52
CA THR A 106 -23.23 -2.24 10.75
C THR A 106 -22.35 -1.32 11.60
N ARG A 107 -21.68 -1.83 12.64
CA ARG A 107 -20.72 -1.03 13.42
C ARG A 107 -19.53 -0.58 12.59
N LEU A 108 -19.00 -1.47 11.75
CA LEU A 108 -17.92 -1.11 10.84
C LEU A 108 -18.37 -0.05 9.81
N GLN A 109 -19.62 -0.11 9.35
CA GLN A 109 -20.23 0.93 8.53
C GLN A 109 -20.31 2.27 9.27
N PHE A 110 -20.67 2.30 10.56
CA PHE A 110 -20.64 3.53 11.35
C PHE A 110 -19.22 4.08 11.51
N CYS A 111 -18.22 3.21 11.71
CA CYS A 111 -16.82 3.64 11.70
C CYS A 111 -16.46 4.30 10.37
N ALA A 112 -16.85 3.72 9.23
CA ALA A 112 -16.62 4.32 7.91
C ALA A 112 -17.27 5.71 7.78
N GLN A 113 -18.49 5.88 8.29
CA GLN A 113 -19.19 7.16 8.27
C GLN A 113 -18.48 8.22 9.13
N GLU A 114 -18.00 7.86 10.32
CA GLU A 114 -17.24 8.78 11.16
C GLU A 114 -15.88 9.12 10.56
N LEU A 115 -15.14 8.12 10.06
CA LEU A 115 -13.86 8.35 9.39
C LEU A 115 -14.02 9.31 8.20
N SER A 116 -15.11 9.23 7.43
CA SER A 116 -15.36 10.13 6.30
C SER A 116 -15.35 11.62 6.68
N ARG A 117 -15.56 11.96 7.97
CA ARG A 117 -15.58 13.36 8.45
C ARG A 117 -14.19 13.96 8.61
N PHE A 118 -13.18 13.14 8.95
CA PHE A 118 -11.84 13.63 9.31
C PHE A 118 -10.69 12.91 8.59
N TYR A 119 -10.91 11.69 8.10
CA TYR A 119 -10.01 10.95 7.24
C TYR A 119 -10.44 11.16 5.78
N LYS A 120 -9.57 11.80 4.99
CA LYS A 120 -9.81 12.03 3.56
C LYS A 120 -8.78 11.27 2.76
N GLU A 121 -9.25 10.36 1.94
CA GLU A 121 -8.44 9.64 0.96
C GLU A 121 -9.21 9.58 -0.36
N GLU A 122 -8.57 9.95 -1.46
CA GLU A 122 -9.13 9.76 -2.81
C GLU A 122 -8.58 8.46 -3.41
N SER A 123 -9.45 7.68 -4.04
CA SER A 123 -9.06 6.44 -4.70
C SER A 123 -8.43 6.71 -6.07
N LEU A 124 -7.47 5.87 -6.47
CA LEU A 124 -6.95 5.80 -7.83
C LEU A 124 -8.06 5.43 -8.80
N SER A 125 -8.10 6.09 -9.95
CA SER A 125 -8.78 5.53 -11.10
C SER A 125 -8.04 4.26 -11.56
N LYS A 126 -8.74 3.39 -12.30
CA LYS A 126 -8.10 2.19 -12.86
C LYS A 126 -6.93 2.58 -13.78
N GLU A 127 -7.12 3.62 -14.58
CA GLU A 127 -6.12 4.15 -15.51
C GLU A 127 -4.90 4.71 -14.78
N GLU A 128 -5.10 5.42 -13.65
CA GLU A 128 -3.99 5.91 -12.83
C GLU A 128 -3.19 4.76 -12.20
N LEU A 129 -3.87 3.69 -11.75
CA LEU A 129 -3.22 2.50 -11.20
C LEU A 129 -2.46 1.71 -12.28
N ASP A 130 -3.08 1.52 -13.45
CA ASP A 130 -2.48 0.82 -14.60
C ASP A 130 -1.22 1.57 -15.11
N ASP A 131 -1.21 2.91 -15.10
CA ASP A 131 -0.02 3.72 -15.42
C ASP A 131 1.11 3.55 -14.40
N ILE A 132 0.80 3.45 -13.10
CA ILE A 132 1.82 3.16 -12.07
C ILE A 132 2.37 1.74 -12.25
N ILE A 133 1.52 0.75 -12.53
CA ILE A 133 1.94 -0.64 -12.82
C ILE A 133 2.90 -0.66 -14.01
N ALA A 134 2.50 -0.06 -15.13
CA ALA A 134 3.32 -0.03 -16.34
C ALA A 134 4.70 0.59 -16.09
N ARG A 135 4.77 1.73 -15.40
CA ARG A 135 6.05 2.39 -15.05
C ARG A 135 6.92 1.55 -14.12
N THR A 136 6.30 0.84 -13.18
CA THR A 136 7.00 -0.04 -12.25
C THR A 136 7.62 -1.21 -13.00
N ASP A 137 6.89 -1.81 -13.93
CA ASP A 137 7.38 -2.93 -14.75
C ASP A 137 8.45 -2.49 -15.75
N GLU A 138 8.25 -1.34 -16.40
CA GLU A 138 9.26 -0.75 -17.29
C GLU A 138 10.58 -0.47 -16.55
N LEU A 139 10.52 0.06 -15.33
CA LEU A 139 11.72 0.31 -14.52
C LEU A 139 12.36 -1.00 -14.04
N PHE A 140 11.56 -2.01 -13.70
CA PHE A 140 12.09 -3.33 -13.34
C PHE A 140 12.92 -3.93 -14.49
N GLU A 141 12.40 -3.90 -15.72
CA GLU A 141 13.11 -4.42 -16.90
C GLU A 141 14.38 -3.60 -17.22
N ALA A 142 14.30 -2.27 -17.08
CA ALA A 142 15.46 -1.39 -17.23
C ALA A 142 16.55 -1.71 -16.20
N LEU A 143 16.19 -1.87 -14.92
CA LEU A 143 17.13 -2.26 -13.87
C LEU A 143 17.75 -3.64 -14.14
N TYR A 144 16.93 -4.62 -14.54
CA TYR A 144 17.39 -5.98 -14.81
C TYR A 144 18.43 -6.03 -15.94
N SER A 145 18.24 -5.21 -16.97
CA SER A 145 19.13 -5.12 -18.13
C SER A 145 20.30 -4.13 -17.99
N SER A 146 20.29 -3.30 -16.95
CA SER A 146 21.32 -2.28 -16.72
C SER A 146 22.70 -2.85 -16.38
N ALA A 147 23.74 -2.06 -16.65
CA ALA A 147 25.12 -2.33 -16.22
C ALA A 147 25.45 -1.64 -14.88
N LEU A 148 24.44 -1.32 -14.08
CA LEU A 148 24.63 -0.79 -12.72
C LEU A 148 25.44 -1.76 -11.85
N PRO A 149 26.24 -1.24 -10.89
CA PRO A 149 26.89 -2.07 -9.88
C PRO A 149 25.88 -2.99 -9.19
N ASP A 150 26.25 -4.25 -8.98
CA ASP A 150 25.32 -5.28 -8.48
C ASP A 150 24.60 -4.89 -7.18
N ALA A 151 25.32 -4.27 -6.25
CA ALA A 151 24.74 -3.81 -4.99
C ALA A 151 23.67 -2.72 -5.19
N LEU A 152 23.94 -1.74 -6.07
CA LEU A 152 22.99 -0.68 -6.40
C LEU A 152 21.77 -1.25 -7.13
N ARG A 153 22.01 -2.11 -8.13
CA ARG A 153 20.93 -2.76 -8.88
C ARG A 153 20.03 -3.59 -7.96
N LEU A 154 20.61 -4.36 -7.04
CA LEU A 154 19.85 -5.14 -6.06
C LEU A 154 19.02 -4.22 -5.16
N SER A 155 19.62 -3.17 -4.60
CA SER A 155 18.92 -2.22 -3.72
C SER A 155 17.72 -1.56 -4.42
N LEU A 156 17.87 -1.17 -5.68
CA LEU A 156 16.77 -0.59 -6.45
C LEU A 156 15.69 -1.63 -6.78
N LEU A 157 16.07 -2.86 -7.16
CA LEU A 157 15.11 -3.95 -7.42
C LEU A 157 14.29 -4.32 -6.18
N GLU A 158 14.88 -4.30 -4.98
CA GLU A 158 14.16 -4.51 -3.72
C GLU A 158 13.06 -3.45 -3.51
N GLU A 159 13.36 -2.18 -3.82
CA GLU A 159 12.38 -1.11 -3.74
C GLU A 159 11.29 -1.19 -4.81
N ILE A 160 11.63 -1.62 -6.03
CA ILE A 160 10.62 -1.93 -7.05
C ILE A 160 9.69 -3.06 -6.59
N GLN A 161 10.23 -4.09 -5.94
CA GLN A 161 9.40 -5.15 -5.39
C GLN A 161 8.51 -4.65 -4.25
N ARG A 162 9.00 -3.72 -3.40
CA ARG A 162 8.20 -3.06 -2.37
C ARG A 162 7.04 -2.28 -2.97
N ILE A 163 7.27 -1.53 -4.05
CA ILE A 163 6.23 -0.80 -4.79
C ILE A 163 5.21 -1.78 -5.39
N ARG A 164 5.65 -2.85 -6.08
CA ARG A 164 4.76 -3.89 -6.62
C ARG A 164 3.86 -4.50 -5.55
N ASN A 165 4.41 -4.80 -4.38
CA ASN A 165 3.63 -5.32 -3.25
C ASN A 165 2.59 -4.30 -2.77
N ALA A 166 2.96 -3.02 -2.66
CA ALA A 166 2.03 -1.96 -2.27
C ALA A 166 0.90 -1.74 -3.28
N ILE A 167 1.20 -1.85 -4.59
CA ILE A 167 0.21 -1.86 -5.67
C ILE A 167 -0.75 -3.04 -5.53
N ALA A 168 -0.24 -4.26 -5.35
CA ALA A 168 -1.05 -5.46 -5.18
C ALA A 168 -1.99 -5.36 -3.96
N GLN A 169 -1.52 -4.70 -2.90
CA GLN A 169 -2.26 -4.49 -1.66
C GLN A 169 -3.13 -3.22 -1.66
N TYR A 170 -3.18 -2.45 -2.76
CA TYR A 170 -3.86 -1.15 -2.81
C TYR A 170 -5.34 -1.23 -2.39
N LYS A 171 -6.04 -2.31 -2.76
CA LYS A 171 -7.44 -2.55 -2.36
C LYS A 171 -7.65 -2.64 -0.84
N ILE A 172 -6.59 -2.97 -0.09
CA ILE A 172 -6.60 -3.09 1.37
C ILE A 172 -6.01 -1.82 1.99
N ARG A 173 -4.77 -1.47 1.62
CA ARG A 173 -3.97 -0.41 2.27
C ARG A 173 -4.20 0.99 1.70
N GLY A 174 -4.83 1.11 0.54
CA GLY A 174 -5.08 2.39 -0.12
C GLY A 174 -3.81 3.16 -0.49
N ALA A 175 -3.96 4.47 -0.66
CA ALA A 175 -2.89 5.41 -0.99
C ALA A 175 -1.80 5.47 0.09
N LYS A 176 -2.15 5.19 1.35
CA LYS A 176 -1.18 5.14 2.45
C LYS A 176 -0.11 4.07 2.22
N GLY A 177 -0.51 2.87 1.78
CA GLY A 177 0.44 1.79 1.47
C GLY A 177 1.43 2.17 0.36
N LEU A 178 0.94 2.84 -0.69
CA LEU A 178 1.80 3.36 -1.76
C LEU A 178 2.73 4.48 -1.27
N LYS A 179 2.25 5.36 -0.39
CA LYS A 179 3.07 6.43 0.21
C LYS A 179 4.21 5.86 1.04
N GLU A 180 3.94 4.84 1.87
CA GLU A 180 4.98 4.19 2.67
C GLU A 180 6.04 3.51 1.80
N ALA A 181 5.62 2.83 0.72
CA ALA A 181 6.56 2.27 -0.26
C ALA A 181 7.41 3.36 -0.92
N LEU A 182 6.78 4.45 -1.38
CA LEU A 182 7.46 5.62 -1.94
C LEU A 182 8.50 6.20 -0.97
N GLN A 183 8.16 6.36 0.32
CA GLN A 183 9.08 6.88 1.32
C GLN A 183 10.31 5.98 1.49
N GLY A 184 10.12 4.65 1.48
CA GLY A 184 11.22 3.68 1.45
C GLY A 184 12.10 3.85 0.21
N THR A 185 11.50 4.00 -0.96
CA THR A 185 12.22 4.17 -2.22
C THR A 185 13.01 5.47 -2.26
N ILE A 186 12.45 6.59 -1.78
CA ILE A 186 13.17 7.86 -1.64
C ILE A 186 14.36 7.69 -0.68
N GLY A 187 14.16 6.99 0.44
CA GLY A 187 15.23 6.67 1.38
C GLY A 187 16.37 5.86 0.74
N ALA A 188 16.03 4.88 -0.10
CA ALA A 188 17.02 4.09 -0.84
C ALA A 188 17.76 4.92 -1.89
N VAL A 189 17.06 5.81 -2.62
CA VAL A 189 17.68 6.75 -3.56
C VAL A 189 18.68 7.65 -2.84
N TYR A 190 18.30 8.21 -1.70
CA TYR A 190 19.19 9.04 -0.90
C TYR A 190 20.40 8.25 -0.37
N ALA A 191 20.18 7.03 0.12
CA ALA A 191 21.24 6.18 0.64
C ALA A 191 22.27 5.76 -0.42
N ASN A 192 21.87 5.69 -1.69
CA ASN A 192 22.72 5.30 -2.82
C ASN A 192 23.03 6.47 -3.78
N GLN A 193 22.90 7.71 -3.30
CA GLN A 193 22.95 8.90 -4.15
C GLN A 193 24.28 9.08 -4.90
N VAL A 194 25.41 8.70 -4.31
CA VAL A 194 26.75 8.84 -4.91
C VAL A 194 26.91 7.88 -6.08
N GLU A 195 26.51 6.62 -5.91
CA GLU A 195 26.55 5.61 -6.96
C GLU A 195 25.55 5.93 -8.07
N LEU A 196 24.39 6.46 -7.73
CA LEU A 196 23.39 6.94 -8.69
C LEU A 196 23.89 8.14 -9.50
N ALA A 197 24.58 9.09 -8.87
CA ALA A 197 25.18 10.24 -9.57
C ALA A 197 26.24 9.77 -10.57
N LYS A 198 27.15 8.87 -10.17
CA LYS A 198 28.15 8.25 -11.07
C LYS A 198 27.53 7.48 -12.23
N ALA A 199 26.37 6.88 -12.02
CA ALA A 199 25.62 6.15 -13.05
C ALA A 199 24.74 7.06 -13.93
N SER A 200 24.62 8.36 -13.62
CA SER A 200 23.71 9.28 -14.31
C SER A 200 24.03 9.50 -15.78
N ASP A 201 25.31 9.40 -16.15
CA ASP A 201 25.77 9.53 -17.52
C ASP A 201 25.67 8.21 -18.30
N THR A 202 25.87 7.07 -17.63
CA THR A 202 25.95 5.75 -18.27
C THR A 202 24.61 5.02 -18.31
N GLU A 203 23.76 5.21 -17.30
CA GLU A 203 22.48 4.53 -17.09
C GLU A 203 21.31 5.53 -17.03
N LYS A 204 21.35 6.53 -17.92
CA LYS A 204 20.39 7.64 -17.95
C LYS A 204 18.92 7.19 -18.05
N ASP A 205 18.63 6.15 -18.83
CA ASP A 205 17.26 5.62 -18.98
C ASP A 205 16.72 5.09 -17.64
N VAL A 206 17.53 4.35 -16.89
CA VAL A 206 17.15 3.83 -15.55
C VAL A 206 16.82 4.98 -14.60
N ILE A 207 17.69 5.99 -14.54
CA ILE A 207 17.53 7.13 -13.64
C ILE A 207 16.32 7.99 -14.03
N GLU A 208 16.07 8.17 -15.33
CA GLU A 208 14.88 8.87 -15.82
C GLU A 208 13.60 8.11 -15.46
N ARG A 209 13.57 6.78 -15.63
CA ARG A 209 12.42 5.94 -15.25
C ARG A 209 12.17 5.95 -13.74
N LEU A 210 13.23 5.86 -12.94
CA LEU A 210 13.18 5.96 -11.49
C LEU A 210 12.56 7.29 -11.04
N GLY A 211 13.06 8.40 -11.58
CA GLY A 211 12.50 9.72 -11.32
C GLY A 211 11.03 9.84 -11.72
N LYS A 212 10.66 9.39 -12.92
CA LYS A 212 9.27 9.41 -13.41
C LYS A 212 8.32 8.57 -12.54
N LEU A 213 8.75 7.38 -12.10
CA LEU A 213 7.94 6.52 -11.23
C LEU A 213 7.70 7.21 -9.88
N ILE A 214 8.76 7.73 -9.28
CA ILE A 214 8.70 8.41 -7.99
C ILE A 214 7.82 9.66 -8.07
N ASP A 215 8.00 10.50 -9.08
CA ASP A 215 7.17 11.70 -9.30
C ASP A 215 5.69 11.32 -9.49
N LYS A 216 5.40 10.22 -10.19
CA LYS A 216 4.04 9.75 -10.40
C LYS A 216 3.39 9.30 -9.10
N ILE A 217 4.07 8.46 -8.31
CA ILE A 217 3.54 7.96 -7.03
C ILE A 217 3.41 9.11 -6.03
N ASP A 218 4.38 10.04 -5.96
CA ASP A 218 4.33 11.19 -5.07
C ASP A 218 3.17 12.13 -5.42
N SER A 219 3.01 12.44 -6.71
CA SER A 219 1.89 13.25 -7.18
C SER A 219 0.53 12.63 -6.84
N PHE A 220 0.41 11.32 -7.03
CA PHE A 220 -0.80 10.60 -6.67
C PHE A 220 -1.04 10.62 -5.16
N THR A 221 -0.07 10.17 -4.36
CA THR A 221 -0.25 10.03 -2.90
C THR A 221 -0.48 11.39 -2.23
N ALA A 222 0.16 12.46 -2.73
CA ALA A 222 -0.09 13.83 -2.29
C ALA A 222 -1.54 14.27 -2.55
N LYS A 223 -2.04 14.07 -3.78
CA LYS A 223 -3.43 14.36 -4.15
C LYS A 223 -4.41 13.53 -3.31
N ALA A 224 -4.20 12.22 -3.25
CA ALA A 224 -5.08 11.27 -2.59
C ALA A 224 -5.23 11.56 -1.11
N LEU A 225 -4.12 11.82 -0.41
CA LEU A 225 -4.10 12.03 1.04
C LEU A 225 -4.26 13.51 1.43
N LYS A 226 -4.42 14.41 0.44
CA LYS A 226 -4.53 15.86 0.63
C LYS A 226 -3.36 16.45 1.43
N ILE A 227 -2.17 16.01 1.09
CA ILE A 227 -0.90 16.44 1.67
C ILE A 227 -0.02 17.08 0.59
N HIS A 228 1.08 17.71 1.01
CA HIS A 228 2.10 18.18 0.08
C HIS A 228 2.88 17.02 -0.52
N LYS A 229 3.32 17.20 -1.76
CA LYS A 229 4.34 16.35 -2.38
C LYS A 229 5.57 16.28 -1.50
N ILE A 230 6.16 15.08 -1.41
CA ILE A 230 7.41 14.85 -0.71
C ILE A 230 8.55 15.49 -1.52
N ILE A 231 8.50 15.35 -2.84
CA ILE A 231 9.54 15.80 -3.75
C ILE A 231 9.11 17.09 -4.44
N ARG A 232 9.97 18.11 -4.33
CA ARG A 232 9.76 19.42 -4.96
C ARG A 232 10.47 19.56 -6.31
N HIS A 233 11.51 18.77 -6.55
CA HIS A 233 12.32 18.76 -7.77
C HIS A 233 12.55 17.33 -8.24
N PRO A 234 12.58 17.04 -9.55
CA PRO A 234 12.84 15.69 -10.06
C PRO A 234 14.11 15.11 -9.45
N ILE A 235 14.13 13.81 -9.18
CA ILE A 235 15.30 13.14 -8.55
C ILE A 235 16.59 13.40 -9.32
N LYS A 236 16.53 13.47 -10.65
CA LYS A 236 17.66 13.83 -11.50
C LYS A 236 18.32 15.14 -11.07
N PHE A 237 17.53 16.15 -10.72
CA PHE A 237 18.01 17.44 -10.25
C PHE A 237 18.65 17.34 -8.85
N ILE A 238 18.09 16.51 -7.97
CA ILE A 238 18.68 16.24 -6.65
C ILE A 238 20.05 15.57 -6.81
N LEU A 239 20.17 14.60 -7.72
CA LEU A 239 21.44 13.94 -8.01
C LEU A 239 22.48 14.89 -8.61
N GLU A 240 22.06 15.79 -9.52
CA GLU A 240 22.94 16.79 -10.15
C GLU A 240 23.47 17.83 -9.16
N GLN A 241 22.64 18.32 -8.23
CA GLN A 241 23.09 19.30 -7.22
C GLN A 241 24.07 18.73 -6.19
N LEU A 242 24.00 17.43 -5.92
CA LEU A 242 24.87 16.77 -4.95
C LEU A 242 26.24 16.41 -5.53
N ASP A 243 26.33 16.26 -6.85
CA ASP A 243 27.61 16.10 -7.55
C ASP A 243 28.44 17.39 -7.41
N ASP A 244 27.81 18.56 -7.57
CA ASP A 244 28.44 19.88 -7.39
C ASP A 244 28.94 20.11 -5.93
N ASP A 245 28.19 19.67 -4.91
CA ASP A 245 28.60 19.80 -3.51
C ASP A 245 29.75 18.85 -3.13
N SER A 246 29.87 17.69 -3.80
CA SER A 246 30.94 16.72 -3.54
C SER A 246 32.29 17.10 -4.16
N VAL A 247 32.29 17.97 -5.17
CA VAL A 247 33.51 18.54 -5.78
C VAL A 247 34.09 19.69 -4.93
N GLY A 248 33.30 20.27 -4.03
CA GLY A 248 33.71 21.39 -3.18
C GLY A 248 34.49 21.03 -1.90
N GLU A 249 34.54 19.76 -1.50
CA GLU A 249 35.21 19.32 -0.26
C GLU A 249 36.65 18.79 -0.46
N ASP A 250 37.12 18.63 -1.70
CA ASP A 250 38.49 18.15 -2.01
C ASP A 250 39.50 19.29 -2.31
N GLU A 251 39.12 20.56 -2.14
CA GLU A 251 40.03 21.72 -2.27
C GLU A 251 40.20 22.49 -0.95
N THR A 252 40.78 21.87 0.09
CA THR A 252 41.49 22.58 1.18
C THR A 252 42.65 21.79 1.76
#